data_AF-A0A963E9H6-F1
#
_entry.id   AF-A0A963E9H6-F1
#
_cell.length_a   1.000
_cell.length_b   1.000
_cell.length_c   1.000
_cell.angle_alpha   90.00
_cell.angle_beta   90.00
_cell.angle_gamma   90.00
#
_symmetry.space_group_name_H-M   'P 1'
#
loop_
_entity.id
_entity.type
_entity.pdbx_description
1 polymer ?
#
loop_
_entity_poly.entity_id
_entity_poly.type
_entity_poly.pdbx_seq_one_letter_code
_entity_poly.pdbx_strand_id
1 'polypeptide(L)'
;TDPLDKLHLAKLKHLIERFEPALVSEHLSWGSVGGRYLNDLLPLPYTREALYHLVARVSQVQDLLGRQILIENISSYLQYVESSIPEWDFLAELVERTGCGVLLDVNNIYVSVRNHGFDPGTYLRGIPRHAVREIHLAGFTVNRFEDGEILIDTHNRPVHPAVWTLYRQAVQRFGPIPTLIEWDSDLPELAVLVGEAQHADAILEERHARAA
;
A
#
# COMPACT_ATOMS: atom_id res chain seq x y z
N THR A 1 5.56 -3.31 22.24
CA THR A 1 5.52 -2.18 21.30
C THR A 1 5.49 -0.89 22.09
N ASP A 2 5.95 0.22 21.51
CA ASP A 2 5.89 1.53 22.14
C ASP A 2 4.43 2.07 22.11
N PRO A 3 4.04 2.94 23.05
CA PRO A 3 2.74 3.63 22.98
C PRO A 3 2.66 4.56 21.78
N LEU A 4 1.45 4.85 21.28
CA LEU A 4 1.24 5.88 20.28
C LEU A 4 1.76 7.23 20.79
N ASP A 5 2.52 7.94 19.95
CA ASP A 5 2.97 9.30 20.23
C ASP A 5 1.80 10.28 20.07
N LYS A 6 1.20 10.65 21.20
CA LYS A 6 0.07 11.59 21.25
C LYS A 6 0.44 12.99 20.77
N LEU A 7 1.68 13.43 20.96
CA LEU A 7 2.13 14.74 20.50
C LEU A 7 2.25 14.75 18.98
N HIS A 8 2.78 13.68 18.39
CA HIS A 8 2.81 13.51 16.94
C HIS A 8 1.39 13.47 16.35
N LEU A 9 0.50 12.65 16.90
CA LEU A 9 -0.90 12.56 16.42
C LEU A 9 -1.66 13.87 16.54
N ALA A 10 -1.41 14.68 17.58
CA ALA A 10 -2.01 16.02 17.71
C ALA A 10 -1.52 16.97 16.60
N LYS A 11 -0.24 16.91 16.22
CA LYS A 11 0.30 17.69 15.08
C LYS A 11 -0.30 17.23 13.76
N LEU A 12 -0.42 15.92 13.55
CA LEU A 12 -1.04 15.35 12.36
C LEU A 12 -2.51 15.76 12.26
N LYS A 13 -3.27 15.70 13.37
CA LYS A 13 -4.64 16.20 13.41
C LYS A 13 -4.74 17.67 13.00
N HIS A 14 -3.88 18.52 13.55
CA HIS A 14 -3.87 19.93 13.18
C HIS A 14 -3.57 20.16 11.69
N LEU A 15 -2.67 19.35 11.11
CA LEU A 15 -2.37 19.39 9.68
C LEU A 15 -3.60 18.99 8.84
N ILE A 16 -4.26 17.91 9.22
CA ILE A 16 -5.46 17.39 8.56
C ILE A 16 -6.60 18.42 8.63
N GLU A 17 -6.85 19.01 9.80
CA GLU A 17 -7.89 20.04 9.98
C GLU A 17 -7.60 21.31 9.17
N ARG A 18 -6.32 21.64 8.96
CA ARG A 18 -5.93 22.83 8.19
C ARG A 18 -6.12 22.66 6.69
N PHE A 19 -5.77 21.49 6.15
CA PHE A 19 -5.71 21.26 4.71
C PHE A 19 -6.88 20.46 4.15
N GLU A 20 -7.67 19.82 5.03
CA GLU A 20 -8.84 19.01 4.68
C GLU A 20 -8.57 18.03 3.52
N PRO A 21 -7.53 17.17 3.63
CA PRO A 21 -7.18 16.27 2.54
C PRO A 21 -8.33 15.28 2.28
N ALA A 22 -8.51 14.92 1.01
CA ALA A 22 -9.53 13.95 0.59
C ALA A 22 -9.31 12.59 1.27
N LEU A 23 -8.06 12.14 1.36
CA LEU A 23 -7.64 10.87 1.94
C LEU A 23 -6.45 11.09 2.89
N VAL A 24 -6.30 10.19 3.87
CA VAL A 24 -5.10 10.12 4.73
C VAL A 24 -4.77 8.65 4.85
N SER A 25 -3.56 8.28 4.48
CA SER A 25 -3.05 6.92 4.55
C SER A 25 -1.89 6.83 5.55
N GLU A 26 -1.59 5.59 5.97
CA GLU A 26 -0.40 5.23 6.70
C GLU A 26 0.02 3.80 6.31
N HIS A 27 1.30 3.50 6.46
CA HIS A 27 1.87 2.18 6.15
C HIS A 27 1.69 1.20 7.30
N LEU A 28 1.53 -0.09 6.94
CA LEU A 28 1.58 -1.19 7.90
C LEU A 28 3.02 -1.60 8.22
N SER A 29 3.80 -0.74 8.87
CA SER A 29 5.24 -0.98 9.07
C SER A 29 5.71 -0.91 10.52
N TRP A 30 6.87 -1.53 10.76
CA TRP A 30 7.59 -1.41 12.03
C TRP A 30 8.55 -0.21 12.01
N GLY A 31 8.02 0.99 12.28
CA GLY A 31 8.82 2.22 12.24
C GLY A 31 9.61 2.54 13.51
N SER A 32 9.27 1.95 14.67
CA SER A 32 9.97 2.25 15.94
C SER A 32 9.83 1.19 17.03
N VAL A 33 10.93 0.92 17.76
CA VAL A 33 10.94 0.11 19.00
C VAL A 33 11.94 0.70 20.01
N GLY A 34 11.50 0.89 21.26
CA GLY A 34 12.37 1.40 22.33
C GLY A 34 12.85 2.83 22.06
N GLY A 35 12.03 3.65 21.40
CA GLY A 35 12.36 5.02 21.04
C GLY A 35 13.38 5.18 19.89
N ARG A 36 13.75 4.08 19.21
CA ARG A 36 14.57 4.10 18.00
C ARG A 36 13.68 4.01 16.78
N TYR A 37 13.84 4.94 15.85
CA TYR A 37 13.15 4.95 14.57
C TYR A 37 14.00 4.25 13.51
N LEU A 38 13.37 3.44 12.68
CA LEU A 38 13.98 2.86 11.50
C LEU A 38 13.41 3.59 10.28
N ASN A 39 14.29 3.98 9.35
CA ASN A 39 13.88 4.66 8.11
C ASN A 39 13.28 3.69 7.09
N ASP A 40 13.35 2.38 7.37
CA ASP A 40 12.93 1.31 6.46
C ASP A 40 11.64 0.67 6.97
N LEU A 41 10.73 0.35 6.06
CA LEU A 41 9.44 -0.27 6.38
C LEU A 41 9.67 -1.77 6.60
N LEU A 42 10.09 -2.12 7.81
CA LEU A 42 10.32 -3.53 8.13
C LEU A 42 9.02 -4.36 8.02
N PRO A 43 9.11 -5.60 7.51
CA PRO A 43 7.96 -6.47 7.39
C PRO A 43 7.30 -6.72 8.75
N LEU A 44 5.99 -6.88 8.74
CA LEU A 44 5.21 -7.22 9.92
C LEU A 44 4.94 -8.74 9.96
N PRO A 45 5.07 -9.43 11.11
CA PRO A 45 4.63 -10.80 11.23
C PRO A 45 3.10 -10.86 11.12
N TYR A 46 2.57 -11.49 10.07
CA TYR A 46 1.13 -11.65 9.87
C TYR A 46 0.57 -12.76 10.77
N THR A 47 0.52 -12.46 12.07
CA THR A 47 0.00 -13.33 13.14
C THR A 47 -1.29 -12.76 13.72
N ARG A 48 -2.07 -13.58 14.42
CA ARG A 48 -3.28 -13.11 15.12
C ARG A 48 -2.96 -12.07 16.19
N GLU A 49 -1.83 -12.21 16.89
CA GLU A 49 -1.40 -11.23 17.91
C GLU A 49 -1.13 -9.86 17.28
N ALA A 50 -0.37 -9.84 16.17
CA ALA A 50 -0.08 -8.60 15.45
C ALA A 50 -1.36 -7.95 14.91
N LEU A 51 -2.30 -8.75 14.41
CA LEU A 51 -3.61 -8.28 13.97
C LEU A 51 -4.39 -7.61 15.12
N TYR A 52 -4.51 -8.26 16.27
CA TYR A 52 -5.19 -7.66 17.43
C TYR A 52 -4.53 -6.37 17.89
N HIS A 53 -3.20 -6.33 17.85
CA HIS A 53 -2.46 -5.13 18.18
C HIS A 53 -2.78 -3.98 17.21
N LEU A 54 -2.73 -4.24 15.91
CA LEU A 54 -2.99 -3.24 14.88
C LEU A 54 -4.44 -2.78 14.86
N VAL A 55 -5.40 -3.66 15.06
CA VAL A 55 -6.82 -3.29 15.21
C VAL A 55 -6.98 -2.24 16.31
N ALA A 56 -6.39 -2.47 17.49
CA ALA A 56 -6.46 -1.50 18.58
C ALA A 56 -5.80 -0.16 18.23
N ARG A 57 -4.67 -0.19 17.52
CA ARG A 57 -3.92 1.02 17.12
C ARG A 57 -4.66 1.84 16.07
N VAL A 58 -5.13 1.19 15.00
CA VAL A 58 -5.86 1.84 13.91
C VAL A 58 -7.13 2.49 14.45
N SER A 59 -7.91 1.79 15.28
CA SER A 59 -9.10 2.38 15.91
C SER A 59 -8.75 3.60 16.76
N GLN A 60 -7.70 3.52 17.61
CA GLN A 60 -7.26 4.67 18.41
C GLN A 60 -6.83 5.87 17.56
N VAL A 61 -6.10 5.64 16.46
CA VAL A 61 -5.67 6.71 15.55
C VAL A 61 -6.88 7.34 14.86
N GLN A 62 -7.81 6.54 14.33
CA GLN A 62 -9.03 7.06 13.70
C GLN A 62 -9.87 7.87 14.70
N ASP A 63 -10.05 7.41 15.94
CA ASP A 63 -10.77 8.13 16.99
C ASP A 63 -10.12 9.48 17.31
N LEU A 64 -8.79 9.52 17.39
CA LEU A 64 -8.04 10.75 17.67
C LEU A 64 -8.10 11.73 16.52
N LEU A 65 -7.90 11.25 15.29
CA LEU A 65 -7.95 12.08 14.08
C LEU A 65 -9.38 12.49 13.71
N GLY A 66 -10.40 11.74 14.16
CA GLY A 66 -11.81 11.97 13.88
C GLY A 66 -12.23 11.64 12.45
N ARG A 67 -11.49 10.76 11.76
CA ARG A 67 -11.79 10.36 10.37
C ARG A 67 -11.25 8.96 10.06
N GLN A 68 -11.78 8.36 8.99
CA GLN A 68 -11.23 7.14 8.43
C GLN A 68 -9.82 7.39 7.89
N ILE A 69 -8.91 6.44 8.14
CA ILE A 69 -7.60 6.38 7.50
C ILE A 69 -7.54 5.21 6.52
N LEU A 70 -6.61 5.26 5.58
CA LEU A 70 -6.27 4.15 4.70
C LEU A 70 -5.02 3.44 5.23
N ILE A 71 -4.98 2.12 5.13
CA ILE A 71 -3.78 1.33 5.39
C ILE A 71 -3.20 0.87 4.07
N GLU A 72 -1.92 1.14 3.87
CA GLU A 72 -1.17 0.77 2.67
C GLU A 72 -0.46 -0.57 2.83
N ASN A 73 -0.53 -1.40 1.79
CA ASN A 73 0.26 -2.63 1.70
C ASN A 73 1.68 -2.31 1.24
N ILE A 74 2.66 -2.96 1.88
CA ILE A 74 4.08 -2.73 1.61
C ILE A 74 4.67 -3.89 0.80
N SER A 75 5.77 -3.63 0.09
CA SER A 75 6.58 -4.69 -0.49
C SER A 75 7.24 -5.52 0.62
N SER A 76 7.43 -6.81 0.38
CA SER A 76 8.09 -7.72 1.31
C SER A 76 9.25 -8.44 0.62
N TYR A 77 10.42 -8.42 1.26
CA TYR A 77 11.62 -9.16 0.84
C TYR A 77 11.91 -10.36 1.74
N LEU A 78 11.34 -10.35 2.94
CA LEU A 78 11.49 -11.38 3.96
C LEU A 78 10.12 -11.68 4.56
N GLN A 79 9.82 -12.95 4.73
CA GLN A 79 8.63 -13.40 5.46
C GLN A 79 9.04 -14.01 6.79
N TYR A 80 8.34 -13.64 7.86
CA TYR A 80 8.48 -14.30 9.16
C TYR A 80 7.90 -15.71 9.07
N VAL A 81 8.64 -16.69 9.59
CA VAL A 81 8.20 -18.10 9.67
C VAL A 81 6.90 -18.23 10.48
N GLU A 82 6.69 -17.33 11.42
CA GLU A 82 5.51 -17.26 12.28
C GLU A 82 4.27 -16.68 11.57
N SER A 83 4.43 -16.11 10.37
CA SER A 83 3.30 -15.58 9.58
C SER A 83 2.38 -16.72 9.17
N SER A 84 1.19 -16.73 9.75
CA SER A 84 0.18 -17.78 9.56
C SER A 84 -1.05 -17.30 8.80
N ILE A 85 -1.14 -15.98 8.57
CA ILE A 85 -2.23 -15.33 7.86
C ILE A 85 -1.64 -14.73 6.59
N PRO A 86 -2.17 -15.02 5.39
CA PRO A 86 -1.78 -14.30 4.18
C PRO A 86 -2.04 -12.80 4.32
N GLU A 87 -1.19 -11.95 3.74
CA GLU A 87 -1.30 -10.48 3.89
C GLU A 87 -2.69 -9.96 3.48
N TRP A 88 -3.26 -10.45 2.38
CA TRP A 88 -4.58 -10.02 1.93
C TRP A 88 -5.69 -10.40 2.92
N ASP A 89 -5.59 -11.54 3.59
CA ASP A 89 -6.55 -11.96 4.63
C ASP A 89 -6.35 -11.12 5.90
N PHE A 90 -5.10 -10.77 6.22
CA PHE A 90 -4.76 -9.89 7.32
C PHE A 90 -5.35 -8.49 7.13
N LEU A 91 -5.16 -7.89 5.94
CA LEU A 91 -5.72 -6.59 5.59
C LEU A 91 -7.25 -6.62 5.55
N ALA A 92 -7.86 -7.67 4.97
CA ALA A 92 -9.30 -7.83 4.94
C ALA A 92 -9.91 -7.86 6.37
N GLU A 93 -9.29 -8.60 7.28
CA GLU A 93 -9.74 -8.69 8.67
C GLU A 93 -9.50 -7.38 9.45
N LEU A 94 -8.40 -6.67 9.17
CA LEU A 94 -8.13 -5.36 9.75
C LEU A 94 -9.20 -4.33 9.34
N VAL A 95 -9.56 -4.31 8.05
CA VAL A 95 -10.64 -3.49 7.50
C VAL A 95 -11.96 -3.82 8.20
N GLU A 96 -12.34 -5.09 8.28
CA GLU A 96 -13.62 -5.51 8.87
C GLU A 96 -13.74 -5.07 10.34
N ARG A 97 -12.64 -5.13 11.10
CA ARG A 97 -12.65 -4.82 12.54
C ARG A 97 -12.54 -3.34 12.88
N THR A 98 -11.95 -2.54 11.99
CA THR A 98 -11.62 -1.13 12.27
C THR A 98 -12.39 -0.16 11.40
N GLY A 99 -12.97 -0.64 10.30
CA GLY A 99 -13.56 0.20 9.27
C GLY A 99 -12.54 1.09 8.55
N CYS A 100 -11.23 0.84 8.64
CA CYS A 100 -10.25 1.56 7.83
C CYS A 100 -10.44 1.25 6.33
N GLY A 101 -9.95 2.14 5.47
CA GLY A 101 -9.82 1.83 4.04
C GLY A 101 -8.48 1.20 3.72
N VAL A 102 -8.27 0.90 2.44
CA VAL A 102 -7.02 0.38 1.88
C VAL A 102 -6.54 1.34 0.79
N LEU A 103 -5.27 1.72 0.88
CA LEU A 103 -4.49 2.26 -0.22
C LEU A 103 -3.76 1.06 -0.83
N LEU A 104 -4.11 0.70 -2.06
CA LEU A 104 -3.62 -0.52 -2.69
C LEU A 104 -2.43 -0.19 -3.59
N ASP A 105 -1.22 -0.42 -3.11
CA ASP A 105 -0.04 -0.32 -3.95
C ASP A 105 0.11 -1.59 -4.79
N VAL A 106 -0.13 -1.45 -6.10
CA VAL A 106 -0.06 -2.54 -7.07
C VAL A 106 1.39 -2.92 -7.41
N ASN A 107 2.30 -1.96 -7.34
CA ASN A 107 3.73 -2.22 -7.50
C ASN A 107 4.24 -3.09 -6.34
N ASN A 108 3.85 -2.78 -5.09
CA ASN A 108 4.18 -3.60 -3.92
C ASN A 108 3.66 -5.03 -4.02
N ILE A 109 2.42 -5.22 -4.52
CA ILE A 109 1.89 -6.57 -4.79
C ILE A 109 2.76 -7.28 -5.81
N TYR A 110 3.12 -6.61 -6.91
CA TYR A 110 3.93 -7.23 -7.96
C TYR A 110 5.32 -7.63 -7.44
N VAL A 111 5.99 -6.76 -6.70
CA VAL A 111 7.29 -7.03 -6.08
C VAL A 111 7.19 -8.24 -5.14
N SER A 112 6.23 -8.24 -4.22
CA SER A 112 6.03 -9.34 -3.27
C SER A 112 5.68 -10.67 -3.97
N VAL A 113 4.83 -10.65 -4.99
CA VAL A 113 4.49 -11.81 -5.82
C VAL A 113 5.74 -12.42 -6.47
N ARG A 114 6.59 -11.57 -7.05
CA ARG A 114 7.80 -12.02 -7.74
C ARG A 114 8.85 -12.57 -6.78
N ASN A 115 8.97 -11.98 -5.60
CA ASN A 115 9.94 -12.41 -4.60
C ASN A 115 9.51 -13.69 -3.87
N HIS A 116 8.20 -13.89 -3.63
CA HIS A 116 7.69 -15.01 -2.81
C HIS A 116 6.94 -16.10 -3.59
N GLY A 117 6.60 -15.85 -4.86
CA GLY A 117 6.03 -16.87 -5.75
C GLY A 117 4.54 -17.19 -5.56
N PHE A 118 3.72 -16.25 -5.09
CA PHE A 118 2.26 -16.43 -4.96
C PHE A 118 1.46 -15.79 -6.11
N ASP A 119 0.17 -16.13 -6.24
CA ASP A 119 -0.70 -15.62 -7.31
C ASP A 119 -1.19 -14.19 -7.03
N PRO A 120 -0.89 -13.18 -7.88
CA PRO A 120 -1.39 -11.82 -7.71
C PRO A 120 -2.92 -11.75 -7.74
N GLY A 121 -3.56 -12.61 -8.53
CA GLY A 121 -5.03 -12.65 -8.60
C GLY A 121 -5.67 -13.02 -7.27
N THR A 122 -5.02 -13.90 -6.49
CA THR A 122 -5.47 -14.31 -5.16
C THR A 122 -5.37 -13.15 -4.19
N TYR A 123 -4.27 -12.39 -4.23
CA TYR A 123 -4.10 -11.17 -3.46
C TYR A 123 -5.25 -10.19 -3.73
N LEU A 124 -5.45 -9.81 -4.99
CA LEU A 124 -6.52 -8.88 -5.36
C LEU A 124 -7.89 -9.41 -4.91
N ARG A 125 -8.15 -10.72 -5.07
CA ARG A 125 -9.41 -11.36 -4.65
C ARG A 125 -9.64 -11.36 -3.14
N GLY A 126 -8.59 -11.40 -2.34
CA GLY A 126 -8.66 -11.36 -0.88
C GLY A 126 -9.09 -9.99 -0.34
N ILE A 127 -8.71 -8.90 -1.02
CA ILE A 127 -9.04 -7.55 -0.56
C ILE A 127 -10.54 -7.22 -0.77
N PRO A 128 -11.26 -6.74 0.26
CA PRO A 128 -12.66 -6.33 0.13
C PRO A 128 -12.83 -5.19 -0.87
N ARG A 129 -13.74 -5.35 -1.84
CA ARG A 129 -13.89 -4.40 -2.96
C ARG A 129 -14.21 -2.98 -2.52
N HIS A 130 -15.01 -2.83 -1.47
CA HIS A 130 -15.45 -1.53 -0.96
C HIS A 130 -14.37 -0.80 -0.15
N ALA A 131 -13.30 -1.50 0.24
CA ALA A 131 -12.28 -0.97 1.12
C ALA A 131 -11.19 -0.20 0.37
N VAL A 132 -10.92 -0.54 -0.89
CA VAL A 132 -9.91 0.14 -1.70
C VAL A 132 -10.39 1.54 -2.06
N ARG A 133 -9.66 2.57 -1.63
CA ARG A 133 -10.00 3.99 -1.84
C ARG A 133 -9.00 4.74 -2.69
N GLU A 134 -7.79 4.22 -2.83
CA GLU A 134 -6.71 4.76 -3.64
C GLU A 134 -5.83 3.61 -4.13
N ILE A 135 -5.21 3.78 -5.30
CA ILE A 135 -4.27 2.82 -5.89
C ILE A 135 -2.95 3.53 -6.16
N HIS A 136 -1.84 2.94 -5.75
CA HIS A 136 -0.50 3.41 -6.12
C HIS A 136 0.09 2.56 -7.24
N LEU A 137 0.85 3.24 -8.09
CA LEU A 137 1.66 2.64 -9.14
C LEU A 137 3.05 3.25 -9.11
N ALA A 138 4.06 2.41 -9.23
CA ALA A 138 5.44 2.82 -9.30
C ALA A 138 6.27 1.82 -10.11
N GLY A 139 7.54 2.15 -10.27
CA GLY A 139 8.56 1.24 -10.80
C GLY A 139 9.46 0.66 -9.71
N PHE A 140 10.08 -0.47 -10.03
CA PHE A 140 11.02 -1.17 -9.16
C PHE A 140 12.38 -1.38 -9.87
N THR A 141 13.39 -1.80 -9.11
CA THR A 141 14.68 -2.24 -9.64
C THR A 141 14.85 -3.74 -9.49
N VAL A 142 15.72 -4.33 -10.30
CA VAL A 142 16.06 -5.75 -10.25
C VAL A 142 17.51 -5.88 -9.77
N ASN A 143 17.69 -6.44 -8.59
CA ASN A 143 19.00 -6.79 -8.06
C ASN A 143 19.32 -8.25 -8.42
N ARG A 144 20.45 -8.46 -9.09
CA ARG A 144 20.90 -9.78 -9.55
C ARG A 144 22.13 -10.24 -8.79
N PHE A 145 22.14 -11.51 -8.42
CA PHE A 145 23.21 -12.23 -7.75
C PHE A 145 23.56 -13.49 -8.53
N GLU A 146 24.62 -14.20 -8.15
CA GLU A 146 25.03 -15.45 -8.81
C GLU A 146 23.91 -16.50 -8.81
N ASP A 147 23.14 -16.58 -7.72
CA ASP A 147 22.13 -17.62 -7.50
C ASP A 147 20.67 -17.13 -7.70
N GLY A 148 20.45 -15.91 -8.20
CA GLY A 148 19.08 -15.43 -8.46
C GLY A 148 18.93 -13.92 -8.63
N GLU A 149 17.67 -13.49 -8.66
CA GLU A 149 17.29 -12.07 -8.68
C GLU A 149 16.23 -11.77 -7.62
N ILE A 150 16.25 -10.55 -7.11
CA ILE A 150 15.22 -9.99 -6.22
C ILE A 150 14.77 -8.66 -6.78
N LEU A 151 13.47 -8.42 -6.76
CA LEU A 151 12.91 -7.11 -7.09
C LEU A 151 12.94 -6.24 -5.84
N ILE A 152 13.48 -5.03 -5.97
CA ILE A 152 13.51 -4.04 -4.90
C ILE A 152 12.59 -2.89 -5.27
N ASP A 153 11.65 -2.64 -4.39
CA ASP A 153 10.76 -1.51 -4.50
C ASP A 153 11.52 -0.21 -4.23
N THR A 154 11.78 0.54 -5.28
CA THR A 154 12.69 1.70 -5.26
C THR A 154 12.00 2.99 -5.68
N HIS A 155 10.81 2.88 -6.27
CA HIS A 155 10.02 3.99 -6.77
C HIS A 155 10.85 5.02 -7.56
N ASN A 156 11.85 4.57 -8.33
CA ASN A 156 12.76 5.47 -9.06
C ASN A 156 12.82 5.17 -10.56
N ARG A 157 11.84 4.42 -11.05
CA ARG A 157 11.72 3.97 -12.44
C ARG A 157 10.29 4.19 -12.94
N PRO A 158 10.12 4.29 -14.27
CA PRO A 158 8.79 4.18 -14.89
C PRO A 158 8.05 2.92 -14.45
N VAL A 159 6.72 2.98 -14.44
CA VAL A 159 5.89 1.84 -14.04
C VAL A 159 6.12 0.69 -15.02
N HIS A 160 6.48 -0.48 -14.48
CA HIS A 160 6.86 -1.62 -15.31
C HIS A 160 5.65 -2.18 -16.09
N PRO A 161 5.78 -2.66 -17.35
CA PRO A 161 4.65 -3.19 -18.13
C PRO A 161 3.85 -4.30 -17.44
N ALA A 162 4.50 -5.10 -16.60
CA ALA A 162 3.83 -6.13 -15.82
C ALA A 162 2.99 -5.55 -14.66
N VAL A 163 3.42 -4.44 -14.06
CA VAL A 163 2.65 -3.69 -13.05
C VAL A 163 1.43 -3.06 -13.72
N TRP A 164 1.58 -2.48 -14.91
CA TRP A 164 0.44 -2.02 -15.72
C TRP A 164 -0.58 -3.13 -16.02
N THR A 165 -0.09 -4.34 -16.30
CA THR A 165 -0.97 -5.50 -16.52
C THR A 165 -1.75 -5.86 -15.25
N LEU A 166 -1.09 -5.83 -14.10
CA LEU A 166 -1.74 -6.08 -12.81
C LEU A 166 -2.71 -4.95 -12.44
N TYR A 167 -2.37 -3.71 -12.74
CA TYR A 167 -3.25 -2.55 -12.54
C TYR A 167 -4.55 -2.68 -13.32
N ARG A 168 -4.52 -3.14 -14.59
CA ARG A 168 -5.75 -3.43 -15.34
C ARG A 168 -6.63 -4.45 -14.64
N GLN A 169 -6.05 -5.46 -13.98
CA GLN A 169 -6.81 -6.44 -13.18
C GLN A 169 -7.40 -5.82 -11.91
N ALA A 170 -6.63 -4.94 -11.24
CA ALA A 170 -7.11 -4.18 -10.09
C ALA A 170 -8.29 -3.27 -10.47
N VAL A 171 -8.19 -2.50 -11.56
CA VAL A 171 -9.28 -1.65 -12.07
C VAL A 171 -10.51 -2.48 -12.47
N GLN A 172 -10.32 -3.65 -13.09
CA GLN A 172 -11.44 -4.56 -13.38
C GLN A 172 -12.18 -5.01 -12.12
N ARG A 173 -11.44 -5.25 -11.03
CA ARG A 173 -12.01 -5.70 -9.76
C ARG A 173 -12.62 -4.56 -8.95
N PHE A 174 -11.87 -3.51 -8.67
CA PHE A 174 -12.24 -2.44 -7.73
C PHE A 174 -13.02 -1.33 -8.42
N GLY A 175 -12.92 -1.23 -9.74
CA GLY A 175 -13.51 -0.15 -10.50
C GLY A 175 -12.57 1.05 -10.62
N PRO A 176 -13.11 2.22 -10.97
CA PRO A 176 -12.35 3.43 -11.22
C PRO A 176 -11.97 4.12 -9.90
N ILE A 177 -10.90 3.64 -9.27
CA ILE A 177 -10.37 4.21 -8.02
C ILE A 177 -9.31 5.28 -8.35
N PRO A 178 -9.26 6.41 -7.63
CA PRO A 178 -8.16 7.38 -7.75
C PRO A 178 -6.81 6.67 -7.73
N THR A 179 -5.95 7.01 -8.71
CA THR A 179 -4.66 6.35 -8.90
C THR A 179 -3.55 7.40 -8.88
N LEU A 180 -2.50 7.13 -8.13
CA LEU A 180 -1.32 7.98 -8.00
C LEU A 180 -0.09 7.26 -8.55
N ILE A 181 0.75 8.00 -9.29
CA ILE A 181 2.08 7.54 -9.70
C ILE A 181 3.07 7.99 -8.64
N GLU A 182 3.69 7.04 -7.95
CA GLU A 182 4.67 7.29 -6.90
C GLU A 182 6.10 7.29 -7.44
N TRP A 183 6.92 8.23 -6.95
CA TRP A 183 8.30 8.39 -7.37
C TRP A 183 9.16 9.04 -6.28
N ASP A 184 10.08 8.27 -5.68
CA ASP A 184 10.81 8.64 -4.46
C ASP A 184 12.18 9.29 -4.71
N SER A 185 12.88 8.85 -5.75
CA SER A 185 14.24 9.29 -6.05
C SER A 185 14.54 9.26 -7.55
N ASP A 186 15.66 9.85 -7.96
CA ASP A 186 16.04 9.97 -9.39
C ASP A 186 14.89 10.55 -10.25
N LEU A 187 14.27 11.63 -9.75
CA LEU A 187 13.11 12.27 -10.36
C LEU A 187 13.34 12.56 -11.86
N PRO A 188 12.44 12.10 -12.74
CA PRO A 188 12.56 12.32 -14.17
C PRO A 188 12.04 13.71 -14.53
N GLU A 189 12.12 14.05 -15.81
CA GLU A 189 11.42 15.21 -16.35
C GLU A 189 9.92 15.13 -16.07
N LEU A 190 9.29 16.27 -15.77
CA LEU A 190 7.85 16.36 -15.46
C LEU A 190 6.97 15.70 -16.55
N ALA A 191 7.36 15.80 -17.81
CA ALA A 191 6.64 15.19 -18.92
C ALA A 191 6.54 13.66 -18.83
N VAL A 192 7.52 13.00 -18.19
CA VAL A 192 7.47 11.55 -17.93
C VAL A 192 6.40 11.24 -16.89
N LEU A 193 6.39 11.96 -15.76
CA LEU A 193 5.39 11.78 -14.70
C LEU A 193 3.97 12.01 -15.22
N VAL A 194 3.77 13.07 -15.99
CA VAL A 194 2.49 13.37 -16.63
C VAL A 194 2.10 12.28 -17.63
N GLY A 195 3.05 11.72 -18.38
CA GLY A 195 2.81 10.61 -19.31
C GLY A 195 2.34 9.33 -18.61
N GLU A 196 2.97 8.95 -17.49
CA GLU A 196 2.56 7.79 -16.67
C GLU A 196 1.15 8.01 -16.09
N ALA A 197 0.86 9.21 -15.57
CA ALA A 197 -0.47 9.56 -15.05
C ALA A 197 -1.55 9.49 -16.14
N GLN A 198 -1.28 10.04 -17.33
CA GLN A 198 -2.17 9.93 -18.49
C GLN A 198 -2.40 8.48 -18.92
N HIS A 199 -1.39 7.62 -18.79
CA HIS A 199 -1.55 6.19 -19.08
C HIS A 199 -2.48 5.50 -18.07
N ALA A 200 -2.38 5.84 -16.78
CA ALA A 200 -3.33 5.36 -15.78
C ALA A 200 -4.76 5.83 -16.06
N ASP A 201 -4.93 7.12 -16.39
CA ASP A 201 -6.24 7.69 -16.75
C ASP A 201 -6.88 6.97 -17.93
N ALA A 202 -6.12 6.69 -18.99
CA ALA A 202 -6.61 5.96 -20.16
C ALA A 202 -7.15 4.56 -19.78
N ILE A 203 -6.49 3.87 -18.85
CA ILE A 203 -6.93 2.56 -18.36
C ILE A 203 -8.24 2.66 -17.56
N LEU A 204 -8.38 3.71 -16.73
CA LEU A 204 -9.60 3.97 -15.97
C LEU A 204 -10.77 4.29 -16.91
N GLU A 205 -10.55 5.11 -17.93
CA GLU A 205 -11.54 5.50 -18.93
C GLU A 205 -12.02 4.32 -19.79
N GLU A 206 -11.12 3.42 -20.20
CA GLU A 206 -11.49 2.18 -20.89
C GLU A 206 -12.52 1.37 -20.10
N ARG A 207 -12.44 1.38 -18.76
CA ARG A 207 -13.40 0.68 -17.90
C ARG A 207 -14.72 1.41 -17.79
N HIS A 208 -14.71 2.75 -17.66
CA HIS A 208 -15.93 3.57 -17.67
C HIS A 208 -16.75 3.34 -18.94
N ALA A 209 -16.10 3.40 -20.11
CA ALA A 209 -16.77 3.21 -21.40
C ALA A 209 -17.37 1.81 -21.59
N ARG A 210 -16.85 0.79 -20.90
CA ARG A 210 -17.40 -0.59 -20.93
C ARG A 210 -18.48 -0.85 -19.87
N ALA A 211 -18.65 0.07 -18.91
CA ALA A 211 -19.63 -0.06 -17.83
C ALA A 211 -20.88 0.81 -18.06
N ALA A 212 -20.77 1.86 -18.87
CA ALA A 212 -21.87 2.67 -19.39
C ALA A 212 -22.56 2.00 -20.59
#